data_AF-A0A7V3BNE6-F1
#
_entry.id   AF-A0A7V3BNE6-F1
#
_cell.length_a   1.000
_cell.length_b   1.000
_cell.length_c   1.000
_cell.angle_alpha   90.00
_cell.angle_beta   90.00
_cell.angle_gamma   90.00
#
_symmetry.space_group_name_H-M   'P 1'
#
loop_
_entity.id
_entity.type
_entity.pdbx_description
1 polymer ?
#
loop_
_entity_poly.entity_id
_entity_poly.type
_entity_poly.pdbx_seq_one_letter_code
_entity_poly.pdbx_strand_id
1 'polypeptide(L)'
;MIVQLLLIIVLVGSLAGFLGHRYKYCELTSHFKLQWLILAGFCWLVFNVAQVWSWSLLALISMGINLAVILPWYVPSSRTQVRQQDEYQDEYMVRLLFINVDCKNTDYARLREFVQEVKPDVLMIQEATQGWVDALKILLDRFPYSITEPHPRGWG
;
A
#
# COMPACT_ATOMS: atom_id res chain seq x y z
N MET A 1 -28.35 1.75 -22.34
CA MET A 1 -28.56 2.33 -21.00
C MET A 1 -27.70 1.68 -19.92
N ILE A 2 -27.83 0.37 -19.63
CA ILE A 2 -27.09 -0.30 -18.53
C ILE A 2 -25.56 -0.14 -18.67
N VAL A 3 -24.99 -0.41 -19.85
CA VAL A 3 -23.53 -0.34 -20.09
C VAL A 3 -23.00 1.10 -19.99
N GLN A 4 -23.82 2.10 -20.33
CA GLN A 4 -23.45 3.51 -20.21
C GLN A 4 -23.36 3.92 -18.74
N LEU A 5 -24.34 3.51 -17.94
CA LEU A 5 -24.33 3.74 -16.49
C LEU A 5 -23.13 3.04 -15.84
N LEU A 6 -22.83 1.80 -16.24
CA LEU A 6 -21.65 1.09 -15.78
C LEU A 6 -20.37 1.89 -16.10
N LEU A 7 -20.21 2.35 -17.33
CA LEU A 7 -19.03 3.13 -17.70
C LEU A 7 -18.92 4.44 -16.91
N ILE A 8 -20.03 5.13 -16.64
CA ILE A 8 -20.03 6.33 -15.80
C ILE A 8 -19.54 5.99 -14.39
N ILE A 9 -20.03 4.90 -13.78
CA ILE A 9 -19.58 4.45 -12.46
C ILE A 9 -18.08 4.13 -12.48
N VAL A 10 -17.62 3.40 -13.50
CA VAL A 10 -16.20 3.06 -13.67
C VAL A 10 -15.35 4.32 -13.79
N LEU A 11 -15.76 5.29 -14.61
CA LEU A 11 -15.01 6.52 -14.82
C LEU A 11 -14.98 7.37 -13.54
N VAL A 12 -16.12 7.54 -12.87
CA VAL A 12 -16.20 8.27 -11.59
C VAL A 12 -15.35 7.59 -10.52
N GLY A 13 -15.42 6.26 -10.39
CA GLY A 13 -14.57 5.50 -9.46
C GLY A 13 -13.08 5.62 -9.79
N SER A 14 -12.74 5.58 -11.08
CA SER A 14 -11.37 5.76 -11.56
C SER A 14 -10.81 7.13 -11.19
N LEU A 15 -11.63 8.19 -11.33
CA LEU A 15 -11.26 9.57 -11.00
C LEU A 15 -11.26 9.85 -9.49
N ALA A 16 -12.23 9.28 -8.76
CA ALA A 16 -12.35 9.43 -7.32
C ALA A 16 -11.06 8.99 -6.60
N GLY A 17 -10.39 7.93 -7.09
CA GLY A 17 -9.14 7.46 -6.49
C GLY A 17 -8.03 8.51 -6.42
N PHE A 18 -8.03 9.52 -7.29
CA PHE A 18 -7.04 10.62 -7.23
C PHE A 18 -7.34 11.63 -6.11
N LEU A 19 -8.57 11.65 -5.59
CA LEU A 19 -8.98 12.47 -4.45
C LEU A 19 -8.78 11.75 -3.10
N GLY A 20 -8.19 10.55 -3.09
CA GLY A 20 -7.94 9.75 -1.90
C GLY A 20 -7.11 10.48 -0.82
N HIS A 21 -6.14 11.29 -1.25
CA HIS A 21 -5.34 12.14 -0.35
C HIS A 21 -6.19 13.13 0.49
N ARG A 22 -7.39 13.50 0.00
CA ARG A 22 -8.27 14.47 0.66
C ARG A 22 -9.43 13.80 1.38
N TYR A 23 -9.93 12.68 0.86
CA TYR A 23 -11.11 12.00 1.37
C TYR A 23 -10.88 10.49 1.52
N LYS A 24 -10.99 9.98 2.75
CA LYS A 24 -10.77 8.57 3.08
C LYS A 24 -11.61 7.61 2.22
N TYR A 25 -12.85 7.95 1.88
CA TYR A 25 -13.70 7.10 1.03
C TYR A 25 -13.24 7.07 -0.42
N CYS A 26 -12.62 8.14 -0.91
CA CYS A 26 -12.03 8.16 -2.24
C CYS A 26 -10.79 7.26 -2.33
N GLU A 27 -10.05 7.13 -1.23
CA GLU A 27 -8.88 6.23 -1.14
C GLU A 27 -9.27 4.78 -1.44
N LEU A 28 -10.44 4.31 -0.99
CA LEU A 28 -10.89 2.94 -1.30
C LEU A 28 -10.90 2.65 -2.80
N THR A 29 -11.28 3.64 -3.61
CA THR A 29 -11.36 3.47 -5.07
C THR A 29 -9.98 3.44 -5.75
N SER A 30 -8.92 3.91 -5.07
CA SER A 30 -7.53 3.87 -5.55
C SER A 30 -7.01 2.42 -5.62
N HIS A 31 -7.50 1.53 -4.75
CA HIS A 31 -7.09 0.12 -4.71
C HIS A 31 -7.62 -0.71 -5.88
N PHE A 32 -8.66 -0.25 -6.60
CA PHE A 32 -9.37 -1.05 -7.60
C PHE A 32 -9.02 -0.69 -9.06
N LYS A 33 -7.87 -0.05 -9.31
CA LYS A 33 -7.48 0.41 -10.67
C LYS A 33 -7.48 -0.72 -11.71
N LEU A 34 -7.06 -1.93 -11.32
CA LEU A 34 -7.06 -3.08 -12.23
C LEU A 34 -8.48 -3.52 -12.60
N GLN A 35 -9.39 -3.55 -11.62
CA GLN A 35 -10.79 -3.89 -11.81
C GLN A 35 -11.47 -2.83 -12.69
N TRP A 36 -11.19 -1.55 -12.46
CA TRP A 36 -11.67 -0.45 -13.30
C TRP A 36 -11.15 -0.55 -14.74
N LEU A 37 -9.87 -0.90 -14.93
CA LEU A 37 -9.29 -1.14 -16.26
C LEU A 37 -10.03 -2.27 -17.01
N ILE A 38 -10.26 -3.40 -16.35
CA ILE A 38 -10.95 -4.56 -16.94
C ILE A 38 -12.38 -4.20 -17.32
N LEU A 39 -13.12 -3.53 -16.42
CA LEU A 39 -14.50 -3.09 -16.69
C LEU A 39 -14.56 -2.03 -17.80
N ALA A 40 -13.62 -1.10 -17.84
CA ALA A 40 -13.52 -0.13 -18.93
C ALA A 40 -13.21 -0.82 -20.27
N GLY A 41 -12.36 -1.86 -20.27
CA GLY A 41 -12.09 -2.70 -21.43
C GLY A 41 -13.31 -3.47 -21.93
N PHE A 42 -14.09 -4.03 -21.02
CA PHE A 42 -15.37 -4.65 -21.35
C PHE A 42 -16.34 -3.65 -21.99
N CYS A 43 -16.53 -2.48 -21.37
CA CYS A 43 -17.37 -1.41 -21.92
C CYS A 43 -16.88 -0.96 -23.31
N TRP A 44 -15.56 -0.79 -23.49
CA TRP A 44 -14.96 -0.42 -24.76
C TRP A 44 -15.28 -1.43 -25.86
N LEU A 45 -15.11 -2.73 -25.58
CA LEU A 45 -15.43 -3.81 -26.52
C LEU A 45 -16.91 -3.77 -26.93
N VAL A 46 -17.82 -3.66 -25.96
CA VAL A 46 -19.27 -3.60 -26.21
C VAL A 46 -19.64 -2.40 -27.09
N PHE A 47 -19.12 -1.20 -26.78
CA PHE A 47 -19.42 -0.01 -27.58
C PHE A 47 -18.76 -0.03 -28.96
N ASN A 48 -17.61 -0.67 -29.09
CA ASN A 48 -16.93 -0.85 -30.37
C ASN A 48 -17.73 -1.77 -31.31
N VAL A 49 -18.20 -2.92 -30.79
CA VAL A 49 -19.08 -3.85 -31.53
C VAL A 49 -20.41 -3.20 -31.89
N ALA A 50 -20.99 -2.42 -30.96
CA ALA A 50 -22.23 -1.68 -31.20
C ALA A 50 -22.05 -0.43 -32.08
N GLN A 51 -20.82 -0.12 -32.51
CA GLN A 51 -20.45 1.06 -33.31
C GLN A 51 -20.90 2.40 -32.70
N VAL A 52 -20.93 2.48 -31.37
CA VAL A 52 -21.26 3.71 -30.64
C VAL A 52 -19.97 4.44 -30.27
N TRP A 53 -19.41 5.15 -31.25
CA TRP A 53 -18.06 5.71 -31.19
C TRP A 53 -17.83 6.69 -30.04
N SER A 54 -18.81 7.53 -29.69
CA SER A 54 -18.69 8.48 -28.59
C SER A 54 -18.45 7.78 -27.24
N TRP A 55 -19.20 6.71 -26.97
CA TRP A 55 -19.07 5.92 -25.76
C TRP A 55 -17.85 5.00 -25.79
N SER A 56 -17.46 4.50 -26.96
CA SER A 56 -16.21 3.75 -27.13
C SER A 56 -14.98 4.63 -26.83
N LEU A 57 -14.95 5.88 -27.32
CA LEU A 57 -13.88 6.83 -27.00
C LEU A 57 -13.81 7.11 -25.48
N LEU A 58 -14.95 7.32 -24.83
CA LEU A 58 -14.99 7.55 -23.39
C LEU A 58 -14.49 6.33 -22.60
N ALA A 59 -14.84 5.12 -23.03
CA ALA A 59 -14.34 3.88 -22.45
C ALA A 59 -12.82 3.76 -22.62
N LEU A 60 -12.29 4.12 -23.79
CA LEU A 60 -10.86 4.10 -24.08
C LEU A 60 -10.09 5.10 -23.21
N ILE A 61 -10.63 6.29 -22.98
CA ILE A 61 -10.05 7.28 -22.06
C ILE A 61 -10.01 6.72 -20.63
N SER A 62 -11.12 6.13 -20.17
CA SER A 62 -11.19 5.50 -18.84
C SER A 62 -10.18 4.35 -18.69
N MET A 63 -10.01 3.52 -19.71
CA MET A 63 -8.97 2.50 -19.75
C MET A 63 -7.57 3.13 -19.64
N GLY A 64 -7.29 4.17 -20.44
CA GLY A 64 -6.01 4.87 -20.44
C GLY A 64 -5.63 5.43 -19.06
N ILE A 65 -6.59 6.03 -18.36
CA ILE A 65 -6.40 6.55 -16.99
C ILE A 65 -5.93 5.44 -16.05
N ASN A 66 -6.61 4.29 -16.06
CA ASN A 66 -6.27 3.19 -15.16
C ASN A 66 -4.97 2.49 -15.59
N LEU A 67 -4.76 2.31 -16.89
CA LEU A 67 -3.55 1.70 -17.43
C LEU A 67 -2.31 2.55 -17.11
N ALA A 68 -2.39 3.87 -17.19
CA ALA A 68 -1.28 4.76 -16.86
C ALA A 68 -0.81 4.61 -15.40
N VAL A 69 -1.70 4.26 -14.48
CA VAL A 69 -1.37 3.99 -13.07
C VAL A 69 -0.76 2.60 -12.89
N ILE A 70 -1.20 1.61 -13.68
CA ILE A 70 -0.80 0.20 -13.54
C ILE A 70 0.51 -0.08 -14.28
N LEU A 71 0.69 0.48 -15.47
CA LEU A 71 1.80 0.17 -16.37
C LEU A 71 3.20 0.31 -15.71
N PRO A 72 3.49 1.33 -14.89
CA PRO A 72 4.80 1.48 -14.25
C PRO A 72 5.19 0.32 -13.33
N TRP A 73 4.23 -0.46 -12.82
CA TRP A 73 4.49 -1.61 -11.95
C TRP A 73 4.96 -2.85 -12.70
N TYR A 74 4.67 -2.93 -14.00
CA TYR A 74 4.98 -4.10 -14.84
C TYR A 74 6.10 -3.83 -15.85
N VAL A 75 6.40 -2.56 -16.11
CA VAL A 75 7.51 -2.17 -16.99
C VAL A 75 8.72 -1.90 -16.11
N PRO A 76 9.80 -2.71 -16.20
CA PRO A 76 11.01 -2.48 -15.44
C PRO A 76 11.55 -1.09 -15.74
N SER A 77 11.61 -0.24 -14.72
CA SER A 77 12.30 1.05 -14.87
C SER A 77 13.80 0.77 -14.83
N SER A 78 14.52 1.14 -15.90
CA SER A 78 15.98 1.02 -15.98
C SER A 78 16.72 1.80 -14.89
N ARG A 79 16.03 2.68 -14.15
CA ARG A 79 16.54 3.40 -12.98
C ARG A 79 16.68 2.55 -11.72
N THR A 80 16.06 1.38 -11.66
CA THR A 80 16.07 0.51 -10.46
C THR A 80 17.01 -0.68 -10.61
N GLN A 81 18.00 -0.60 -11.50
CA GLN A 81 19.24 -1.33 -11.25
C GLN A 81 19.88 -0.68 -10.02
N VAL A 82 19.48 -1.15 -8.84
CA VAL A 82 20.38 -1.18 -7.69
C VAL A 82 21.66 -1.76 -8.26
N ARG A 83 22.70 -0.94 -8.38
CA ARG A 83 24.02 -1.44 -8.76
C ARG A 83 24.23 -2.63 -7.84
N GLN A 84 24.29 -3.83 -8.42
CA GLN A 84 24.90 -4.96 -7.74
C GLN A 84 26.36 -4.52 -7.61
N GLN A 85 26.63 -3.74 -6.58
CA GLN A 85 27.97 -3.39 -6.17
C GLN A 85 28.47 -4.68 -5.55
N ASP A 86 29.15 -5.48 -6.37
CA ASP A 86 29.95 -6.64 -5.96
C ASP A 86 31.13 -6.25 -5.05
N GLU A 87 31.03 -5.11 -4.34
CA GLU A 87 32.12 -4.46 -3.62
C GLU A 87 31.57 -3.51 -2.53
N TYR A 88 30.51 -3.89 -1.81
CA TYR A 88 30.31 -3.34 -0.47
C TYR A 88 31.27 -4.08 0.46
N GLN A 89 32.40 -3.44 0.80
CA GLN A 89 33.11 -3.81 2.02
C GLN A 89 32.10 -3.77 3.17
N ASP A 90 32.08 -4.83 3.98
CA ASP A 90 31.19 -5.13 5.11
C ASP A 90 31.12 -4.06 6.23
N GLU A 91 31.46 -2.79 5.97
CA GLU A 91 31.72 -1.86 7.06
C GLU A 91 30.46 -1.38 7.80
N TYR A 92 29.26 -1.41 7.20
CA TYR A 92 28.04 -0.98 7.90
C TYR A 92 26.78 -1.77 7.49
N MET A 93 26.57 -2.93 8.11
CA MET A 93 25.31 -3.67 8.04
C MET A 93 24.32 -3.12 9.09
N VAL A 94 23.19 -2.59 8.63
CA VAL A 94 22.09 -2.12 9.51
C VAL A 94 20.96 -3.15 9.50
N ARG A 95 20.56 -3.62 10.69
CA ARG A 95 19.43 -4.55 10.88
C ARG A 95 18.16 -3.81 11.25
N LEU A 96 17.14 -3.96 10.40
CA LEU A 96 15.82 -3.38 10.58
C LEU A 96 14.82 -4.49 10.99
N LEU A 97 14.12 -4.32 12.11
CA LEU A 97 12.98 -5.16 12.50
C LEU A 97 11.69 -4.34 12.45
N PHE A 98 10.80 -4.69 11.53
CA PHE A 98 9.46 -4.14 11.41
C PHE A 98 8.43 -5.23 11.69
N ILE A 99 7.59 -5.04 12.71
CA ILE A 99 6.63 -6.05 13.14
C ILE A 99 5.29 -5.43 13.52
N ASN A 100 4.20 -6.07 13.10
CA ASN A 100 2.87 -5.82 13.64
C ASN A 100 2.60 -6.85 14.73
N VAL A 101 2.29 -6.40 15.95
CA VAL A 101 2.15 -7.30 17.10
C VAL A 101 0.77 -7.90 17.27
N ASP A 102 -0.22 -7.46 16.49
CA ASP A 102 -1.67 -7.62 16.75
C ASP A 102 -2.02 -7.05 18.13
N CYS A 103 -2.85 -6.00 18.16
CA CYS A 103 -3.19 -5.31 19.41
C CYS A 103 -3.84 -6.21 20.48
N LYS A 104 -4.42 -7.35 20.07
CA LYS A 104 -5.05 -8.33 20.97
C LYS A 104 -4.06 -9.34 21.55
N ASN A 105 -2.90 -9.50 20.92
CA ASN A 105 -1.85 -10.37 21.41
C ASN A 105 -1.23 -9.76 22.68
N THR A 106 -1.00 -10.60 23.68
CA THR A 106 -0.42 -10.22 24.99
C THR A 106 0.85 -10.99 25.31
N ASP A 107 1.40 -11.75 24.33
CA ASP A 107 2.66 -12.47 24.48
C ASP A 107 3.86 -11.53 24.33
N TYR A 108 4.01 -10.65 25.31
CA TYR A 108 5.09 -9.66 25.36
C TYR A 108 6.47 -10.30 25.48
N ALA A 109 6.54 -11.45 26.16
CA ALA A 109 7.80 -12.17 26.39
C ALA A 109 8.40 -12.63 25.06
N ARG A 110 7.58 -13.24 24.19
CA ARG A 110 8.02 -13.73 22.89
C ARG A 110 8.61 -12.65 22.00
N LEU A 111 8.02 -11.44 21.98
CA LEU A 111 8.61 -10.33 21.23
C LEU A 111 9.95 -9.88 21.82
N ARG A 112 10.07 -9.82 23.14
CA ARG A 112 11.34 -9.44 23.79
C ARG A 112 12.44 -10.43 23.46
N GLU A 113 12.15 -11.73 23.55
CA GLU A 113 13.08 -12.79 23.17
C GLU A 113 13.49 -12.68 21.71
N PHE A 114 12.53 -12.45 20.82
CA PHE A 114 12.80 -12.28 19.39
C PHE A 114 13.68 -11.05 19.10
N VAL A 115 13.47 -9.92 19.78
CA VAL A 115 14.32 -8.71 19.66
C VAL A 115 15.73 -8.94 20.21
N GLN A 116 15.88 -9.79 21.22
CA GLN A 116 17.19 -10.18 21.74
C GLN A 116 17.94 -11.14 20.81
N GLU A 117 17.22 -12.03 20.12
CA GLU A 117 17.76 -12.96 19.14
C GLU A 117 18.20 -12.23 17.86
N VAL A 118 17.31 -11.44 17.26
CA VAL A 118 17.55 -10.73 15.99
C VAL A 118 18.58 -9.61 16.14
N LYS A 119 18.64 -8.98 17.32
CA LYS A 119 19.48 -7.82 17.62
C LYS A 119 19.37 -6.72 16.54
N PRO A 120 18.17 -6.16 16.31
CA PRO A 120 18.00 -5.08 15.35
C PRO A 120 18.64 -3.78 15.85
N ASP A 121 19.13 -2.98 14.91
CA ASP A 121 19.59 -1.61 15.14
C ASP A 121 18.41 -0.62 15.15
N VAL A 122 17.36 -0.93 14.37
CA VAL A 122 16.11 -0.17 14.31
C VAL A 122 14.92 -1.11 14.52
N LEU A 123 14.09 -0.80 15.51
CA LEU A 123 12.86 -1.53 15.84
C LEU A 123 11.63 -0.65 15.57
N MET A 124 10.73 -1.14 14.73
CA MET A 124 9.45 -0.51 14.43
C MET A 124 8.31 -1.49 14.74
N ILE A 125 7.37 -1.07 15.59
CA ILE A 125 6.27 -1.89 16.05
C ILE A 125 4.94 -1.23 15.66
N GLN A 126 4.10 -1.95 14.92
CA GLN A 126 2.73 -1.54 14.60
C GLN A 126 1.72 -2.17 15.56
N GLU A 127 0.60 -1.48 15.76
CA GLU A 127 -0.50 -1.87 16.65
C GLU A 127 -0.11 -1.97 18.14
N ALA A 128 0.97 -1.30 18.54
CA ALA A 128 1.36 -1.20 19.93
C ALA A 128 0.30 -0.44 20.75
N THR A 129 -0.41 -1.17 21.61
CA THR A 129 -1.25 -0.58 22.66
C THR A 129 -0.39 -0.06 23.80
N GLN A 130 -1.02 0.63 24.76
CA GLN A 130 -0.31 1.07 25.98
C GLN A 130 0.34 -0.10 26.72
N GLY A 131 -0.30 -1.27 26.76
CA GLY A 131 0.26 -2.48 27.38
C GLY A 131 1.53 -2.97 26.68
N TRP A 132 1.59 -2.91 25.35
CA TRP A 132 2.81 -3.21 24.59
C TRP A 132 3.93 -2.22 24.91
N VAL A 133 3.63 -0.91 24.92
CA VAL A 133 4.62 0.11 25.27
C VAL A 133 5.18 -0.14 26.68
N ASP A 134 4.31 -0.39 27.66
CA ASP A 134 4.71 -0.63 29.05
C ASP A 134 5.56 -1.90 29.20
N ALA A 135 5.17 -3.00 28.54
CA ALA A 135 5.90 -4.26 28.62
C ALA A 135 7.28 -4.22 27.92
N LEU A 136 7.43 -3.35 26.92
CA LEU A 136 8.66 -3.19 26.14
C LEU A 136 9.54 -2.03 26.62
N LYS A 137 9.15 -1.28 27.65
CA LYS A 137 9.98 -0.22 28.26
C LYS A 137 11.40 -0.68 28.58
N ILE A 138 11.55 -1.93 29.02
CA ILE A 138 12.85 -2.55 29.31
C ILE A 138 13.78 -2.64 28.09
N LEU A 139 13.25 -2.59 26.87
CA LEU A 139 14.04 -2.56 25.65
C LEU A 139 14.51 -1.15 25.28
N LEU A 140 13.90 -0.09 25.83
CA LEU A 140 14.22 1.30 25.46
C LEU A 140 15.65 1.69 25.81
N ASP A 141 16.25 1.08 26.83
CA ASP A 141 17.67 1.29 27.16
C ASP A 141 18.60 0.91 26.00
N ARG A 142 18.18 0.00 25.10
CA ARG A 142 18.92 -0.37 23.89
C ARG A 142 18.66 0.57 22.71
N PHE A 143 17.60 1.37 22.76
CA PHE A 143 17.16 2.24 21.67
C PHE A 143 17.12 3.70 22.17
N PRO A 144 18.25 4.44 22.11
CA PRO A 144 18.37 5.78 22.69
C PRO A 144 17.42 6.81 22.09
N TYR A 145 16.91 6.54 20.89
CA TYR A 145 15.87 7.32 20.24
C TYR A 145 14.60 6.49 20.13
N SER A 146 13.54 6.93 20.79
CA SER A 146 12.24 6.27 20.77
C SER A 146 11.10 7.27 20.65
N ILE A 147 10.17 7.00 19.74
CA ILE A 147 8.90 7.72 19.63
C ILE A 147 7.79 6.70 19.85
N THR A 148 6.85 6.99 20.75
CA THR A 148 5.75 6.09 21.08
C THR A 148 4.43 6.85 21.01
N GLU A 149 3.53 6.42 20.13
CA GLU A 149 2.18 6.95 20.01
C GLU A 149 1.15 5.80 20.09
N PRO A 150 0.97 5.19 21.28
CA PRO A 150 0.07 4.04 21.41
C PRO A 150 -1.39 4.45 21.19
N HIS A 151 -2.11 3.71 20.34
CA HIS A 151 -3.54 3.91 20.15
C HIS A 151 -4.33 2.92 21.01
N PRO A 152 -5.37 3.34 21.77
CA PRO A 152 -6.10 2.45 22.69
C PRO A 152 -6.72 1.22 22.02
N ARG A 153 -7.08 1.33 20.74
CA ARG A 153 -7.65 0.23 19.97
C ARG A 153 -6.58 -0.56 19.20
N GLY A 154 -5.34 -0.10 19.16
CA GLY A 154 -4.28 -0.64 18.29
C GLY A 154 -4.39 -0.26 16.81
N TRP A 155 -5.58 0.11 16.35
CA TRP A 155 -5.87 0.55 14.98
C TRP A 155 -6.26 2.03 14.97
N GLY A 156 -5.71 2.84 14.07
CA GLY A 156 -6.02 4.27 13.94
C GLY A 156 -5.31 4.89 12.75
#